data_AF-A0A098M8S5-F1
#
_entry.id   AF-A0A098M8S5-F1
#
_cell.length_a   1.000
_cell.length_b   1.000
_cell.length_c   1.000
_cell.angle_alpha   90.00
_cell.angle_beta   90.00
_cell.angle_gamma   90.00
#
_symmetry.space_group_name_H-M   'P 1'
#
loop_
_entity.id
_entity.type
_entity.pdbx_description
1 polymer ?
#
loop_
_entity_poly.entity_id
_entity_poly.type
_entity_poly.pdbx_seq_one_letter_code
_entity_poly.pdbx_strand_id
1 'polypeptide(L)'
;MEELKVAEEKGLKDVHVFQICECDAVAAYSLEEAINWYKEITGLSESELYEHEDIEIISLDYKVRNSEEDDERISVREILDTYWNGKPFIVCSTGN
;
A
#
# COMPACT_ATOMS: atom_id res chain seq x y z
N MET A 1 26.13 25.92 12.50
CA MET A 1 26.02 24.58 11.89
C MET A 1 24.72 24.02 12.43
N GLU A 2 23.61 24.45 11.81
CA GLU A 2 22.25 24.05 12.17
C GLU A 2 21.63 23.55 10.87
N GLU A 3 21.89 22.28 10.60
CA GLU A 3 21.22 21.55 9.54
C GLU A 3 19.78 21.31 10.03
N LEU A 4 18.88 22.16 9.56
CA LEU A 4 17.44 21.98 9.65
C LEU A 4 17.09 20.60 9.07
N LYS A 5 16.99 19.60 9.95
CA LYS A 5 16.30 18.34 9.66
C LYS A 5 14.84 18.68 9.42
N VAL A 6 14.51 18.94 8.16
CA VAL A 6 13.15 18.80 7.66
C VAL A 6 12.85 17.30 7.71
N ALA A 7 12.53 16.80 8.90
CA ALA A 7 11.71 15.62 9.01
C ALA A 7 10.31 16.09 8.60
N GLU A 8 10.05 16.09 7.29
CA GLU A 8 8.67 16.07 6.82
C GLU A 8 8.01 14.92 7.55
N GLU A 9 7.12 15.27 8.48
CA GLU A 9 6.25 14.32 9.17
C GLU A 9 5.32 13.75 8.10
N LYS A 10 5.83 12.79 7.31
CA LYS A 10 5.01 12.06 6.36
C LYS A 10 3.90 11.40 7.15
N GLY A 11 2.70 11.91 7.01
CA GLY A 11 1.54 11.47 7.77
C GLY A 11 0.72 10.47 6.97
N LEU A 12 -0.34 9.95 7.59
CA LEU A 12 -1.32 9.10 6.89
C LEU A 12 -1.91 9.75 5.62
N LYS A 13 -1.81 11.08 5.51
CA LYS A 13 -2.30 11.88 4.38
C LYS A 13 -1.46 11.76 3.12
N ASP A 14 -0.18 11.40 3.27
CA ASP A 14 0.77 11.24 2.17
C ASP A 14 0.86 9.78 1.71
N VAL A 15 0.12 8.88 2.37
CA VAL A 15 0.09 7.46 2.05
C VAL A 15 -0.90 7.22 0.93
N HIS A 16 -0.43 6.52 -0.10
CA HIS A 16 -1.22 6.04 -1.22
C HIS A 16 -1.24 4.52 -1.21
N VAL A 17 -2.29 3.93 -1.77
CA VAL A 17 -2.43 2.48 -1.90
C VAL A 17 -2.31 2.15 -3.38
N PHE A 18 -1.24 1.45 -3.73
CA PHE A 18 -0.90 1.10 -5.10
C PHE A 18 -1.27 -0.35 -5.35
N GLN A 19 -2.07 -0.63 -6.37
CA GLN A 19 -2.36 -2.00 -6.78
C GLN A 19 -1.20 -2.53 -7.60
N ILE A 20 -0.35 -3.36 -6.99
CA ILE A 20 0.91 -3.83 -7.58
C ILE A 20 0.67 -5.06 -8.47
N CYS A 21 -0.36 -5.85 -8.19
CA CYS A 21 -0.78 -6.98 -9.02
C CYS A 21 -2.31 -7.21 -8.91
N GLU A 22 -2.81 -8.26 -9.55
CA GLU A 22 -4.24 -8.59 -9.55
C GLU A 22 -4.79 -8.86 -8.14
N CYS A 23 -3.95 -9.38 -7.25
CA CYS A 23 -4.34 -9.76 -5.91
C CYS A 23 -3.96 -8.70 -4.87
N ASP A 24 -2.81 -8.04 -5.00
CA ASP A 24 -2.18 -7.31 -3.90
C ASP A 24 -2.14 -5.80 -4.13
N ALA A 25 -2.60 -5.07 -3.11
CA ALA A 25 -2.45 -3.62 -3.02
C ALA A 25 -1.59 -3.23 -1.83
N VAL A 26 -0.61 -2.35 -2.04
CA VAL A 26 0.40 -1.97 -1.07
C VAL A 26 0.28 -0.50 -0.71
N ALA A 27 0.20 -0.20 0.59
CA ALA A 27 0.29 1.16 1.10
C ALA A 27 1.75 1.61 1.09
N ALA A 28 2.04 2.77 0.52
CA ALA A 28 3.36 3.40 0.58
C ALA A 28 3.26 4.91 0.33
N TYR A 29 4.35 5.65 0.56
CA TYR A 29 4.40 7.07 0.20
C TYR A 29 4.59 7.31 -1.30
N SER A 30 5.20 6.35 -2.00
CA SER A 30 5.50 6.43 -3.42
C SER A 30 5.37 5.06 -4.07
N LEU A 31 5.06 5.04 -5.36
CA LEU A 31 5.00 3.82 -6.16
C LEU A 31 6.31 3.01 -6.09
N GLU A 32 7.45 3.69 -6.24
CA GLU A 32 8.78 3.07 -6.16
C GLU A 32 9.03 2.40 -4.80
N GLU A 33 8.52 3.00 -3.71
CA GLU A 33 8.65 2.46 -2.36
C GLU A 33 7.78 1.21 -2.20
N ALA A 34 6.54 1.24 -2.72
CA ALA A 34 5.65 0.07 -2.72
C ALA A 34 6.24 -1.11 -3.50
N ILE A 35 6.74 -0.85 -4.72
CA ILE A 35 7.33 -1.88 -5.59
C ILE A 35 8.58 -2.47 -4.96
N ASN A 36 9.52 -1.63 -4.50
CA ASN A 36 10.76 -2.14 -3.87
C ASN A 36 10.44 -2.97 -2.63
N TRP A 37 9.59 -2.46 -1.74
CA TRP A 37 9.21 -3.19 -0.54
C TRP A 37 8.52 -4.52 -0.87
N TYR A 38 7.61 -4.54 -1.84
CA TYR A 38 6.90 -5.74 -2.27
C TYR A 38 7.86 -6.79 -2.87
N LYS A 39 8.83 -6.36 -3.68
CA LYS A 39 9.87 -7.24 -4.23
C LYS A 39 10.76 -7.80 -3.13
N GLU A 40 11.12 -6.98 -2.13
CA GLU A 40 11.93 -7.41 -0.99
C GLU A 40 11.22 -8.48 -0.14
N ILE A 41 9.91 -8.34 0.11
CA ILE A 41 9.17 -9.28 0.95
C ILE A 41 8.77 -10.57 0.22
N THR A 42 8.46 -10.49 -1.07
CA THR A 42 8.00 -11.66 -1.86
C THR A 42 9.14 -12.37 -2.59
N GLY A 43 10.25 -11.68 -2.84
CA GLY A 43 11.32 -12.15 -3.71
C GLY A 43 10.96 -12.18 -5.20
N LEU A 44 9.81 -11.59 -5.58
CA LEU A 44 9.37 -11.53 -6.97
C LEU A 44 10.21 -10.53 -7.77
N SER A 45 10.35 -10.83 -9.06
CA SER A 45 10.96 -9.91 -10.01
C SER A 45 9.94 -8.89 -10.49
N GLU A 46 10.42 -7.74 -10.97
CA GLU A 46 9.56 -6.67 -11.49
C GLU A 46 8.65 -7.13 -12.62
N SER A 47 9.10 -8.09 -13.43
CA SER A 47 8.32 -8.67 -14.53
C SER A 47 7.07 -9.45 -14.09
N GLU A 48 6.96 -9.79 -12.80
CA GLU A 48 5.78 -10.47 -12.23
C GLU A 48 4.77 -9.46 -11.65
N LEU A 49 5.14 -8.19 -11.59
CA LEU A 49 4.30 -7.09 -11.13
C LEU A 49 3.69 -6.37 -12.33
N TYR A 50 2.64 -5.60 -12.09
CA TYR A 50 2.14 -4.69 -13.11
C TYR A 50 3.20 -3.66 -13.51
N GLU A 51 3.19 -3.27 -14.79
CA GLU A 51 4.04 -2.19 -15.26
C GLU A 51 3.64 -0.90 -14.55
N HIS A 52 4.58 0.03 -14.41
CA HIS A 52 4.35 1.28 -13.66
C HIS A 52 3.15 2.07 -14.20
N GLU A 53 2.82 1.92 -15.48
CA GLU A 53 1.68 2.55 -16.15
C GLU A 53 0.33 1.86 -15.89
N ASP A 54 0.35 0.56 -15.56
CA ASP A 54 -0.83 -0.24 -15.21
C ASP A 54 -1.14 -0.21 -13.71
N ILE A 55 -0.19 0.24 -12.87
CA ILE A 55 -0.42 0.33 -11.43
C ILE A 55 -1.40 1.47 -11.12
N GLU A 56 -2.57 1.07 -10.63
CA GLU A 56 -3.62 2.00 -10.23
C GLU A 56 -3.52 2.37 -8.74
N ILE A 57 -3.91 3.62 -8.43
CA ILE A 57 -4.04 4.07 -7.04
C ILE A 57 -5.47 3.78 -6.57
N ILE A 58 -5.59 2.91 -5.57
CA ILE A 58 -6.86 2.58 -4.96
C ILE A 58 -7.33 3.75 -4.11
N SER A 59 -8.58 4.16 -4.33
CA SER A 59 -9.21 5.21 -3.54
C SER A 59 -9.30 4.80 -2.07
N LEU A 60 -9.01 5.73 -1.15
CA LEU A 60 -9.10 5.47 0.29
C LEU A 60 -10.53 5.15 0.76
N ASP A 61 -11.54 5.59 0.02
CA ASP A 61 -12.95 5.26 0.28
C ASP A 61 -13.34 3.87 -0.27
N TYR A 62 -12.45 3.25 -1.05
CA TYR A 62 -12.67 1.90 -1.56
C TYR A 62 -12.82 0.93 -0.40
N LYS A 63 -13.82 0.05 -0.51
CA LYS A 63 -14.15 -0.92 0.52
C LYS A 63 -13.69 -2.30 0.09
N VAL A 64 -12.77 -2.87 0.85
CA VAL A 64 -12.26 -4.22 0.65
C VAL A 64 -12.86 -5.16 1.68
N ARG A 65 -12.88 -6.46 1.38
CA ARG A 65 -13.30 -7.47 2.34
C ARG A 65 -12.28 -7.54 3.47
N ASN A 66 -12.75 -7.47 4.72
CA ASN A 66 -11.87 -7.51 5.88
C ASN A 66 -11.29 -8.92 6.11
N SER A 67 -12.05 -9.95 5.79
CA SER A 67 -11.64 -11.36 5.94
C SER A 67 -12.43 -12.24 4.98
N GLU A 68 -11.93 -13.44 4.73
CA GLU A 68 -12.60 -14.44 3.88
C GLU A 68 -13.86 -15.01 4.54
N GLU A 69 -13.89 -15.04 5.87
CA GLU A 69 -14.98 -15.63 6.67
C GLU A 69 -16.18 -14.68 6.87
N ASP A 70 -15.97 -13.37 6.74
CA ASP A 70 -16.97 -12.35 7.03
C ASP A 70 -17.25 -11.46 5.80
N ASP A 71 -18.52 -11.08 5.62
CA ASP A 71 -18.93 -10.10 4.59
C ASP A 71 -18.69 -8.65 5.04
N GLU A 72 -18.02 -8.46 6.19
CA GLU A 72 -17.67 -7.13 6.67
C GLU A 72 -16.67 -6.47 5.73
N ARG A 73 -17.08 -5.30 5.21
CA ARG A 73 -16.26 -4.49 4.31
C ARG A 73 -15.65 -3.35 5.10
N ILE A 74 -14.33 -3.30 5.11
CA ILE A 74 -13.55 -2.23 5.72
C ILE A 74 -13.05 -1.28 4.62
N SER A 75 -13.04 0.03 4.90
CA SER A 75 -12.47 0.97 3.94
C SER A 75 -10.94 0.93 3.99
N VAL A 76 -10.31 1.16 2.84
CA VAL A 76 -8.85 1.30 2.76
C VAL A 76 -8.33 2.35 3.75
N ARG A 77 -9.08 3.45 3.94
CA ARG A 77 -8.77 4.47 4.94
C ARG A 77 -8.71 3.91 6.36
N GLU A 78 -9.68 3.09 6.76
CA GLU A 78 -9.72 2.49 8.10
C GLU A 78 -8.57 1.50 8.29
N ILE A 79 -8.23 0.73 7.25
CA ILE A 79 -7.06 -0.16 7.27
C ILE A 79 -5.79 0.66 7.47
N LEU A 80 -5.61 1.76 6.71
CA LEU A 80 -4.46 2.63 6.90
C LEU A 80 -4.42 3.19 8.31
N ASP A 81 -5.51 3.77 8.81
CA ASP A 81 -5.56 4.37 10.15
C ASP A 81 -5.22 3.35 11.25
N THR A 82 -5.63 2.08 11.06
CA THR A 82 -5.41 1.00 12.03
C THR A 82 -4.01 0.40 11.96
N TYR A 83 -3.48 0.16 10.75
CA TYR A 83 -2.28 -0.65 10.53
C TYR A 83 -1.05 0.14 10.07
N TRP A 84 -1.21 1.37 9.59
CA TRP A 84 -0.09 2.17 9.13
C TRP A 84 0.81 2.58 10.30
N ASN A 85 2.06 2.14 10.25
CA ASN A 85 3.08 2.45 11.27
C ASN A 85 4.28 3.22 10.67
N GLY A 86 4.07 3.91 9.55
CA GLY A 86 5.14 4.60 8.81
C GLY A 86 6.01 3.68 7.95
N LYS A 87 5.54 2.45 7.68
CA LYS A 87 6.20 1.47 6.81
C LYS A 87 5.21 0.90 5.80
N PRO A 88 5.65 0.59 4.57
CA PRO A 88 4.80 -0.05 3.59
C PRO A 88 4.26 -1.39 4.07
N PHE A 89 3.02 -1.71 3.69
CA PHE A 89 2.38 -2.99 3.99
C PHE A 89 1.28 -3.31 2.97
N ILE A 90 0.91 -4.59 2.87
CA ILE A 90 -0.18 -5.06 2.00
C ILE A 90 -1.53 -4.71 2.66
N VAL A 91 -2.31 -3.84 2.02
CA VAL A 91 -3.61 -3.36 2.48
C VAL A 91 -4.69 -4.40 2.22
N CYS A 92 -4.66 -5.00 1.04
CA CYS A 92 -5.56 -6.09 0.69
C CYS A 92 -4.85 -7.07 -0.23
N SER A 93 -5.12 -8.35 0.00
CA SER A 93 -4.77 -9.43 -0.90
C SER A 93 -6.07 -10.16 -1.23
N THR A 94 -6.53 -10.08 -2.47
CA THR A 94 -7.61 -10.93 -2.97
C THR A 94 -7.02 -12.30 -3.31
N GLY A 95 -6.71 -13.08 -2.28
CA GLY A 95 -6.47 -14.51 -2.42
C GLY A 95 -7.75 -15.20 -2.92
N ASN A 96 -7.60 -16.05 -3.91
CA ASN A 96 -8.67 -16.93 -4.42
C ASN A 96 -8.50 -18.32 -3.81
#